data_AF-A0AAU5NCH7-F1
#
_entry.id   AF-A0AAU5NCH7-F1
#
_cell.length_a   1.000
_cell.length_b   1.000
_cell.length_c   1.000
_cell.angle_alpha   90.00
_cell.angle_beta   90.00
_cell.angle_gamma   90.00
#
_symmetry.space_group_name_H-M   'P 1'
#
loop_
_entity.id
_entity.type
_entity.pdbx_description
1 polymer ?
#
loop_
_entity_poly.entity_id
_entity_poly.type
_entity_poly.pdbx_seq_one_letter_code
_entity_poly.pdbx_strand_id
1 'polypeptide(L)'
;MTMWRTDRLRRPPSPPSPPCPPPLPSSPPPPSPSSPSSSASLTSLPPPSAPSSRPNERRVLLLWFFVLALLFAAAQSDRTQGRAVMDTRQYLAHSYMLQGLGREEASRRALDYFCDSVRVGSAQRDSADLAHYREHDAGRSAERECRRTMGERVARNARREDVTGYMALFSDPRMSEIFATRPGYPLFTVPFVSGLGPVAGLWLAALVATVAGSGLVVLVLRTLGVSVPLALTGQVLYYALPTGKEAMLPQCEGLLLCLLLAALLGCARLLRGRVASGTAIAVLAFAGAAVVKYAQTLLVVAGIAVMAAVLLGARRLRGERPPRPERVLLVTAAALAAAIELVVAVFGLPSTGESLQELLSVHYTRSPVGDVGPEFWRLSLAFWREWLRDALTQPLVLLLLVCGAWGAVRHHRPFACVLAGIALAGLANQAGHPEMSVGPRLMVMAMLLPVCGIPLLLESHVRRRVARGPEPDAAGPPHADDRRVPAPAAR
;
A
#
# COMPACT_ATOMS: atom_id res chain seq x y z
N MET A 1 6.16 32.60 11.04
CA MET A 1 6.86 33.23 12.18
C MET A 1 8.31 32.79 12.16
N THR A 2 9.20 33.75 12.01
CA THR A 2 10.66 33.63 11.83
C THR A 2 11.40 33.49 13.16
N MET A 3 12.66 33.04 13.05
CA MET A 3 13.75 33.02 14.03
C MET A 3 13.95 31.71 14.81
N TRP A 4 14.85 30.86 14.30
CA TRP A 4 15.96 30.32 15.10
C TRP A 4 17.24 30.40 14.26
N ARG A 5 18.11 31.34 14.63
CA ARG A 5 19.45 31.57 14.08
C ARG A 5 20.40 31.01 15.14
N THR A 6 21.04 29.88 14.89
CA THR A 6 22.07 29.34 15.79
C THR A 6 23.44 29.80 15.32
N ASP A 7 24.05 30.67 16.11
CA ASP A 7 25.42 31.12 15.97
C ASP A 7 26.44 30.00 16.16
N ARG A 8 27.52 30.12 15.40
CA ARG A 8 28.64 29.17 15.33
C ARG A 8 29.49 29.22 16.60
N LEU A 9 29.67 28.06 17.22
CA LEU A 9 30.70 27.80 18.24
C LEU A 9 32.10 27.75 17.61
N ARG A 10 33.02 28.64 18.02
CA ARG A 10 34.47 28.40 17.90
C ARG A 10 34.92 27.54 19.09
N ARG A 11 35.38 26.32 18.83
CA ARG A 11 36.10 25.49 19.82
C ARG A 11 37.59 25.87 19.82
N PRO A 12 38.27 25.88 20.98
CA PRO A 12 39.72 26.02 21.05
C PRO A 12 40.44 24.73 20.57
N PRO A 13 41.69 24.84 20.11
CA PRO A 13 42.47 23.71 19.62
C PRO A 13 42.84 22.74 20.75
N SER A 14 42.83 21.45 20.42
CA SER A 14 43.23 20.35 21.31
C SER A 14 44.76 20.31 21.49
N PRO A 15 45.27 19.91 22.67
CA PRO A 15 46.70 19.72 22.89
C PRO A 15 47.25 18.50 22.12
N PRO A 16 48.56 18.47 21.82
CA PRO A 16 49.19 17.38 21.07
C PRO A 16 49.25 16.08 21.88
N SER A 17 49.03 14.97 21.16
CA SER A 17 49.09 13.61 21.68
C SER A 17 50.52 13.20 22.08
N PRO A 18 50.71 12.40 23.14
CA PRO A 18 52.02 11.85 23.51
C PRO A 18 52.52 10.80 22.50
N PRO A 19 53.84 10.61 22.38
CA PRO A 19 54.44 9.64 21.46
C PRO A 19 54.18 8.19 21.87
N CYS A 20 53.98 7.33 20.87
CA CYS A 20 53.78 5.88 21.04
C CYS A 20 55.04 5.19 21.57
N PRO A 21 54.90 4.19 22.48
CA PRO A 21 56.00 3.32 22.87
C PRO A 21 56.38 2.34 21.74
N PRO A 22 57.64 1.88 21.70
CA PRO A 22 58.12 0.93 20.69
C PRO A 22 57.50 -0.48 20.87
N PRO A 23 57.43 -1.27 19.79
CA PRO A 23 56.86 -2.62 19.84
C PRO A 23 57.77 -3.58 20.60
N LEU A 24 57.18 -4.37 21.49
CA LEU A 24 57.82 -5.49 22.17
C LEU A 24 58.11 -6.64 21.18
N PRO A 25 59.19 -7.41 21.39
CA PRO A 25 59.56 -8.53 20.53
C PRO A 25 58.55 -9.68 20.63
N SER A 26 58.21 -10.23 19.46
CA SER A 26 57.32 -11.37 19.26
C SER A 26 57.84 -12.64 19.94
N SER A 27 57.00 -13.24 20.79
CA SER A 27 57.22 -14.58 21.34
C SER A 27 57.09 -15.66 20.25
N PRO A 28 57.84 -16.77 20.34
CA PRO A 28 57.76 -17.86 19.37
C PRO A 28 56.43 -18.63 19.47
N PRO A 29 55.96 -19.24 18.36
CA PRO A 29 54.69 -19.96 18.33
C PRO A 29 54.76 -21.29 19.10
N PRO A 30 53.65 -21.72 19.74
CA PRO A 30 53.56 -23.03 20.38
C PRO A 30 53.51 -24.16 19.33
N PRO A 31 53.97 -25.38 19.69
CA PRO A 31 54.01 -26.52 18.79
C PRO A 31 52.61 -27.05 18.46
N SER A 32 52.47 -27.45 17.20
CA SER A 32 51.29 -28.04 16.57
C SER A 32 50.83 -29.33 17.27
N PRO A 33 49.55 -29.48 17.64
CA PRO A 33 49.01 -30.77 18.00
C PRO A 33 48.71 -31.60 16.75
N SER A 34 49.47 -32.68 16.58
CA SER A 34 49.18 -33.80 15.71
C SER A 34 48.00 -34.60 16.27
N SER A 35 46.89 -34.70 15.53
CA SER A 35 45.77 -35.63 15.80
C SER A 35 44.94 -35.81 14.50
N PRO A 36 44.14 -36.88 14.36
CA PRO A 36 44.40 -37.91 13.36
C PRO A 36 43.37 -37.89 12.23
N SER A 37 43.77 -38.49 11.11
CA SER A 37 42.90 -38.92 10.03
C SER A 37 41.74 -39.78 10.54
N SER A 38 40.53 -39.25 10.48
CA SER A 38 39.28 -40.02 10.50
C SER A 38 38.31 -39.38 9.53
N SER A 39 38.44 -39.80 8.27
CA SER A 39 37.53 -39.55 7.16
C SER A 39 36.23 -40.34 7.38
N ALA A 40 35.35 -39.80 8.22
CA ALA A 40 33.94 -40.17 8.22
C ALA A 40 33.24 -39.32 7.14
N SER A 41 32.96 -39.94 6.00
CA SER A 41 32.19 -39.40 4.90
C SER A 41 30.77 -39.07 5.36
N LEU A 42 30.57 -37.85 5.86
CA LEU A 42 29.26 -37.22 6.00
C LEU A 42 28.67 -37.06 4.59
N THR A 43 27.73 -37.95 4.27
CA THR A 43 26.82 -37.86 3.13
C THR A 43 26.14 -36.49 3.21
N SER A 44 26.63 -35.55 2.40
CA SER A 44 26.00 -34.26 2.19
C SER A 44 24.63 -34.51 1.56
N LEU A 45 23.57 -34.43 2.38
CA LEU A 45 22.21 -34.35 1.89
C LEU A 45 22.15 -33.22 0.85
N PRO A 46 21.72 -33.49 -0.40
CA PRO A 46 21.59 -32.45 -1.39
C PRO A 46 20.66 -31.35 -0.88
N PRO A 47 20.93 -30.08 -1.19
CA PRO A 47 20.04 -28.99 -0.81
C PRO A 47 18.64 -29.28 -1.36
N PRO A 48 17.57 -29.01 -0.60
CA PRO A 48 16.20 -29.25 -1.06
C PRO A 48 16.00 -28.54 -2.40
N SER A 49 15.84 -29.34 -3.44
CA SER A 49 15.54 -28.89 -4.78
C SER A 49 14.31 -27.99 -4.71
N ALA A 50 14.44 -26.77 -5.24
CA ALA A 50 13.35 -25.82 -5.30
C ALA A 50 12.16 -26.53 -5.97
N PRO A 51 10.96 -26.52 -5.37
CA PRO A 51 9.81 -27.20 -5.94
C PRO A 51 9.52 -26.60 -7.31
N SER A 52 9.84 -27.34 -8.36
CA SER A 52 9.39 -27.02 -9.71
C SER A 52 7.87 -27.17 -9.68
N SER A 53 7.17 -26.04 -9.71
CA SER A 53 5.72 -26.02 -9.79
C SER A 53 5.31 -26.88 -10.98
N ARG A 54 4.53 -27.94 -10.74
CA ARG A 54 4.07 -28.84 -11.80
C ARG A 54 3.37 -27.98 -12.87
N PRO A 55 3.60 -28.20 -14.17
CA PRO A 55 3.05 -27.36 -15.24
C PRO A 55 1.53 -27.16 -15.16
N ASN A 56 0.79 -28.10 -14.56
CA ASN A 56 -0.65 -27.97 -14.28
C ASN A 56 -0.98 -26.87 -13.27
N GLU A 57 -0.18 -26.64 -12.23
CA GLU A 57 -0.45 -25.58 -11.23
C GLU A 57 -0.39 -24.18 -11.85
N ARG A 58 0.55 -23.95 -12.77
CA ARG A 58 0.67 -22.67 -13.47
C ARG A 58 -0.53 -22.41 -14.36
N ARG A 59 -1.02 -23.43 -15.08
CA ARG A 59 -2.23 -23.31 -15.92
C ARG A 59 -3.47 -23.02 -15.09
N VAL A 60 -3.66 -23.75 -13.99
CA VAL A 60 -4.78 -23.54 -13.05
C VAL A 60 -4.72 -22.14 -12.45
N LEU A 61 -3.54 -21.69 -12.02
CA LEU A 61 -3.36 -20.34 -11.48
C LEU A 61 -3.75 -19.27 -12.51
N LEU A 62 -3.22 -19.35 -13.74
CA LEU A 62 -3.50 -18.37 -14.78
C LEU A 62 -4.99 -18.36 -15.16
N LEU A 63 -5.58 -19.54 -15.35
CA LEU A 63 -7.00 -19.67 -15.67
C LEU A 63 -7.86 -18.97 -14.61
N TRP A 64 -7.70 -19.34 -13.34
CA TRP A 64 -8.51 -18.77 -12.27
C TRP A 64 -8.20 -17.30 -12.01
N PHE A 65 -6.95 -16.87 -12.17
CA PHE A 65 -6.58 -15.46 -12.09
C PHE A 65 -7.39 -14.62 -13.08
N PHE A 66 -7.44 -15.03 -14.35
CA PHE A 66 -8.16 -14.32 -15.39
C PHE A 66 -9.68 -14.43 -15.23
N VAL A 67 -10.20 -15.59 -14.81
CA VAL A 67 -11.63 -15.74 -14.50
C VAL A 67 -12.06 -14.77 -13.41
N LEU A 68 -11.32 -14.69 -12.29
CA LEU A 68 -11.62 -13.75 -11.21
C LEU A 68 -11.51 -12.29 -11.65
N ALA A 69 -10.47 -11.95 -12.43
CA ALA A 69 -10.29 -10.61 -12.97
C ALA A 69 -11.43 -10.21 -13.92
N LEU A 70 -11.88 -11.13 -14.78
CA LEU A 70 -12.99 -10.91 -15.70
C LEU A 70 -14.33 -10.74 -14.97
N LEU A 71 -14.61 -11.60 -13.97
CA LEU A 71 -15.79 -11.48 -13.12
C LEU A 71 -15.82 -10.13 -12.39
N PHE A 72 -14.67 -9.71 -11.86
CA PHE A 72 -14.54 -8.39 -11.23
C PHE A 72 -14.77 -7.27 -12.24
N ALA A 73 -14.13 -7.31 -13.41
CA ALA A 73 -14.29 -6.31 -14.46
C ALA A 73 -15.76 -6.17 -14.89
N ALA A 74 -16.45 -7.29 -15.11
CA ALA A 74 -17.87 -7.33 -15.45
C ALA A 74 -18.75 -6.78 -14.32
N ALA A 75 -18.46 -7.11 -13.06
CA ALA A 75 -19.21 -6.57 -11.92
C ALA A 75 -19.00 -5.05 -11.72
N GLN A 76 -17.89 -4.50 -12.21
CA GLN A 76 -17.54 -3.09 -12.07
C GLN A 76 -17.90 -2.22 -13.28
N SER A 77 -18.17 -2.79 -14.47
CA SER A 77 -18.44 -2.03 -15.70
C SER A 77 -19.55 -1.01 -15.47
N ASP A 78 -20.69 -1.47 -14.97
CA ASP A 78 -21.89 -0.64 -14.83
C ASP A 78 -21.80 0.35 -13.65
N ARG A 79 -20.90 0.07 -12.70
CA ARG A 79 -20.75 0.87 -11.47
C ARG A 79 -19.70 1.97 -11.57
N THR A 80 -18.72 1.82 -12.46
CA THR A 80 -17.50 2.65 -12.47
C THR A 80 -17.24 3.34 -13.80
N GLN A 81 -17.75 2.80 -14.92
CA GLN A 81 -17.57 3.43 -16.21
C GLN A 81 -18.30 4.79 -16.25
N GLY A 82 -17.58 5.84 -16.68
CA GLY A 82 -18.12 7.20 -16.72
C GLY A 82 -18.34 7.86 -15.36
N ARG A 83 -17.87 7.25 -14.27
CA ARG A 83 -17.94 7.84 -12.93
C ARG A 83 -16.70 8.67 -12.66
N ALA A 84 -16.88 9.92 -12.25
CA ALA A 84 -15.84 10.82 -11.80
C ALA A 84 -15.92 11.01 -10.28
N VAL A 85 -14.76 11.16 -9.64
CA VAL A 85 -14.64 11.72 -8.29
C VAL A 85 -14.13 13.15 -8.37
N MET A 86 -14.17 13.88 -7.25
CA MET A 86 -13.78 15.29 -7.19
C MET A 86 -12.36 15.55 -7.73
N ASP A 87 -11.44 14.61 -7.55
CA ASP A 87 -10.05 14.70 -8.03
C ASP A 87 -9.91 14.36 -9.52
N THR A 88 -10.85 13.61 -10.11
CA THR A 88 -10.76 13.13 -11.50
C THR A 88 -10.63 14.27 -12.48
N ARG A 89 -11.36 15.37 -12.26
CA ARG A 89 -11.29 16.57 -13.12
C ARG A 89 -9.88 17.19 -13.14
N GLN A 90 -9.17 17.18 -12.01
CA GLN A 90 -7.81 17.70 -11.92
C GLN A 90 -6.83 16.82 -12.73
N TYR A 91 -6.89 15.50 -12.51
CA TYR A 91 -6.02 14.55 -13.22
C TYR A 91 -6.31 14.47 -14.72
N LEU A 92 -7.58 14.52 -15.12
CA LEU A 92 -7.98 14.49 -16.52
C LEU A 92 -7.54 15.76 -17.25
N ALA A 93 -7.73 16.94 -16.64
CA ALA A 93 -7.22 18.19 -17.21
C ALA A 93 -5.69 18.14 -17.37
N HIS A 94 -4.97 17.63 -16.37
CA HIS A 94 -3.51 17.46 -16.49
C HIS A 94 -3.14 16.49 -17.61
N SER A 95 -3.87 15.39 -17.76
CA SER A 95 -3.66 14.45 -18.87
C SER A 95 -3.86 15.10 -20.24
N TYR A 96 -4.84 16.00 -20.38
CA TYR A 96 -5.01 16.78 -21.61
C TYR A 96 -3.89 17.81 -21.82
N MET A 97 -3.42 18.48 -20.77
CA MET A 97 -2.28 19.39 -20.89
C MET A 97 -1.00 18.66 -21.31
N LEU A 98 -0.75 17.44 -20.81
CA LEU A 98 0.36 16.59 -21.26
C LEU A 98 0.23 16.14 -22.72
N GLN A 99 -0.98 16.17 -23.29
CA GLN A 99 -1.22 15.95 -24.73
C GLN A 99 -1.03 17.23 -25.56
N GLY A 100 -0.64 18.34 -24.94
CA GLY A 100 -0.40 19.63 -25.61
C GLY A 100 -1.60 20.57 -25.65
N LEU A 101 -2.72 20.23 -25.00
CA LEU A 101 -3.85 21.16 -24.90
C LEU A 101 -3.51 22.32 -23.96
N GLY A 102 -3.95 23.53 -24.34
CA GLY A 102 -3.88 24.69 -23.45
C GLY A 102 -4.72 24.47 -22.18
N ARG A 103 -4.27 25.05 -21.06
CA ARG A 103 -4.89 24.90 -19.74
C ARG A 103 -6.40 25.13 -19.71
N GLU A 104 -6.88 26.17 -20.38
CA GLU A 104 -8.30 26.52 -20.39
C GLU A 104 -9.12 25.46 -21.10
N GLU A 105 -8.70 25.07 -22.31
CA GLU A 105 -9.35 24.02 -23.10
C GLU A 105 -9.31 22.66 -22.39
N ALA A 106 -8.16 22.30 -21.80
CA ALA A 106 -8.01 21.10 -20.99
C ALA A 106 -8.98 21.08 -19.79
N SER A 107 -9.14 22.22 -19.12
CA SER A 107 -10.08 22.36 -17.99
C SER A 107 -11.54 22.30 -18.45
N ARG A 108 -11.90 22.89 -19.60
CA ARG A 108 -13.26 22.79 -20.16
C ARG A 108 -13.62 21.35 -20.51
N ARG A 109 -12.74 20.63 -21.22
CA ARG A 109 -12.99 19.22 -21.59
C ARG A 109 -13.10 18.30 -20.37
N ALA A 110 -12.27 18.53 -19.36
CA ALA A 110 -12.37 17.77 -18.11
C ALA A 110 -13.64 18.12 -17.33
N LEU A 111 -14.14 19.36 -17.42
CA LEU A 111 -15.42 19.78 -16.84
C LEU A 111 -16.59 19.04 -17.48
N ASP A 112 -16.60 18.91 -18.82
CA ASP A 112 -17.67 18.23 -19.55
C ASP A 112 -17.82 16.77 -19.10
N TYR A 113 -16.70 16.05 -19.01
CA TYR A 113 -16.68 14.68 -18.46
C TYR A 113 -17.17 14.63 -17.01
N PHE A 114 -16.73 15.56 -16.17
CA PHE A 114 -17.11 15.59 -14.76
C PHE A 114 -18.61 15.87 -14.56
N CYS A 115 -19.16 16.88 -15.25
CA CYS A 115 -20.58 17.20 -15.14
C CYS A 115 -21.49 16.13 -15.77
N ASP A 116 -21.04 15.45 -16.83
CA ASP A 116 -21.75 14.27 -17.34
C ASP A 116 -21.77 13.13 -16.31
N SER A 117 -20.67 12.90 -15.60
CA SER A 117 -20.68 11.96 -14.47
C SER A 117 -21.64 12.38 -13.35
N VAL A 118 -21.75 13.68 -13.05
CA VAL A 118 -22.72 14.19 -12.06
C VAL A 118 -24.15 13.91 -12.52
N ARG A 119 -24.45 14.12 -13.82
CA ARG A 119 -25.75 13.79 -14.42
C ARG A 119 -26.13 12.34 -14.18
N VAL A 120 -25.23 11.41 -14.55
CA VAL A 120 -25.45 9.96 -14.42
C VAL A 120 -25.57 9.57 -12.94
N GLY A 121 -24.69 10.08 -12.09
CA GLY A 121 -24.67 9.76 -10.66
C GLY A 121 -25.88 10.31 -9.90
N SER A 122 -26.43 11.47 -10.27
CA SER A 122 -27.68 11.97 -9.71
C SER A 122 -28.86 11.15 -10.19
N ALA A 123 -29.01 10.93 -11.50
CA ALA A 123 -30.09 10.10 -12.05
C ALA A 123 -30.15 8.69 -11.41
N GLN A 124 -29.00 8.05 -11.19
CA GLN A 124 -28.93 6.76 -10.51
C GLN A 124 -29.36 6.84 -9.04
N ARG A 125 -28.92 7.86 -8.30
CA ARG A 125 -29.33 8.05 -6.90
C ARG A 125 -30.83 8.26 -6.79
N ASP A 126 -31.39 9.12 -7.64
CA ASP A 126 -32.82 9.45 -7.60
C ASP A 126 -33.65 8.23 -7.99
N SER A 127 -33.21 7.43 -8.98
CA SER A 127 -33.88 6.16 -9.33
C SER A 127 -33.92 5.14 -8.19
N ALA A 128 -33.02 5.24 -7.22
CA ALA A 128 -32.96 4.38 -6.04
C ALA A 128 -33.57 5.03 -4.79
N ASP A 129 -33.95 6.31 -4.86
CA ASP A 129 -34.57 7.04 -3.76
C ASP A 129 -36.09 6.99 -3.90
N LEU A 130 -36.76 6.39 -2.92
CA LEU A 130 -38.22 6.27 -2.90
C LEU A 130 -38.93 7.62 -2.97
N ALA A 131 -38.30 8.70 -2.48
CA ALA A 131 -38.87 10.04 -2.55
C ALA A 131 -38.81 10.62 -3.98
N HIS A 132 -37.76 10.29 -4.75
CA HIS A 132 -37.43 10.97 -6.00
C HIS A 132 -37.43 10.05 -7.24
N TYR A 133 -37.75 8.75 -7.12
CA TYR A 133 -37.66 7.79 -8.24
C TYR A 133 -38.56 8.11 -9.44
N ARG A 134 -39.56 8.97 -9.26
CA ARG A 134 -40.45 9.45 -10.33
C ARG A 134 -39.95 10.73 -11.00
N GLU A 135 -38.92 11.37 -10.46
CA GLU A 135 -38.37 12.61 -11.00
C GLU A 135 -37.34 12.30 -12.10
N HIS A 136 -37.76 12.45 -13.35
CA HIS A 136 -36.93 12.10 -14.50
C HIS A 136 -35.95 13.22 -14.90
N ASP A 137 -36.00 14.39 -14.25
CA ASP A 137 -35.24 15.60 -14.62
C ASP A 137 -34.03 15.89 -13.73
N ALA A 138 -33.91 15.25 -12.58
CA ALA A 138 -32.93 15.60 -11.57
C ALA A 138 -31.47 15.48 -12.06
N GLY A 139 -31.16 14.47 -12.88
CA GLY A 139 -29.85 14.34 -13.54
C GLY A 139 -29.51 15.54 -14.44
N ARG A 140 -30.44 15.97 -15.30
CA ARG A 140 -30.22 17.12 -16.20
C ARG A 140 -30.08 18.43 -15.44
N SER A 141 -30.87 18.61 -14.38
CA SER A 141 -30.78 19.80 -13.52
C SER A 141 -29.45 19.84 -12.77
N ALA A 142 -28.96 18.71 -12.24
CA ALA A 142 -27.66 18.61 -11.60
C ALA A 142 -26.49 18.90 -12.57
N GLU A 143 -26.58 18.43 -13.82
CA GLU A 143 -25.59 18.74 -14.85
C GLU A 143 -25.52 20.23 -15.16
N ARG A 144 -26.68 20.87 -15.38
CA ARG A 144 -26.77 22.31 -15.67
C ARG A 144 -26.18 23.14 -14.54
N GLU A 145 -26.53 22.81 -13.30
CA GLU A 145 -25.99 23.50 -12.13
C GLU A 145 -24.48 23.26 -11.97
N CYS A 146 -24.00 22.04 -12.23
CA CYS A 146 -22.57 21.73 -12.26
C CYS A 146 -21.83 22.61 -13.28
N ARG A 147 -22.31 22.66 -14.53
CA ARG A 147 -21.71 23.45 -15.61
C ARG A 147 -21.72 24.93 -15.29
N ARG A 148 -22.81 25.44 -14.72
CA ARG A 148 -22.94 26.84 -14.32
C ARG A 148 -21.92 27.19 -13.24
N THR A 149 -21.98 26.54 -12.08
CA THR A 149 -21.17 26.89 -10.91
C THR A 149 -19.67 26.63 -11.14
N MET A 150 -19.31 25.51 -11.78
CA MET A 150 -17.90 25.20 -12.06
C MET A 150 -17.38 25.93 -13.29
N GLY A 151 -18.20 26.15 -14.32
CA GLY A 151 -17.84 26.92 -15.50
C GLY A 151 -17.52 28.37 -15.17
N GLU A 152 -18.34 29.01 -14.32
CA GLU A 152 -18.06 30.34 -13.78
C GLU A 152 -16.72 30.39 -13.04
N ARG A 153 -16.40 29.34 -12.27
CA ARG A 153 -15.13 29.23 -11.53
C ARG A 153 -13.93 29.07 -12.47
N VAL A 154 -14.04 28.19 -13.48
CA VAL A 154 -13.00 28.01 -14.50
C VAL A 154 -12.76 29.31 -15.27
N ALA A 155 -13.82 30.00 -15.70
CA ALA A 155 -13.73 31.26 -16.42
C ALA A 155 -13.12 32.38 -15.55
N ARG A 156 -13.42 32.42 -14.25
CA ARG A 156 -12.81 33.36 -13.30
C ARG A 156 -11.32 33.08 -13.13
N ASN A 157 -10.95 31.81 -12.92
CA ASN A 157 -9.56 31.40 -12.75
C ASN A 157 -8.74 31.49 -14.03
N ALA A 158 -9.36 31.43 -15.22
CA ALA A 158 -8.67 31.62 -16.49
C ALA A 158 -8.08 33.04 -16.62
N ARG A 159 -8.70 34.04 -15.99
CA ARG A 159 -8.26 35.45 -16.00
C ARG A 159 -7.18 35.77 -14.98
N ARG A 160 -6.82 34.81 -14.13
CA ARG A 160 -5.82 34.98 -13.08
C ARG A 160 -4.42 34.77 -13.64
N GLU A 161 -3.54 35.72 -13.40
CA GLU A 161 -2.12 35.67 -13.80
C GLU A 161 -1.26 34.83 -12.83
N ASP A 162 -1.71 34.66 -11.58
CA ASP A 162 -1.01 33.87 -10.56
C ASP A 162 -1.18 32.36 -10.74
N VAL A 163 -2.12 31.93 -11.57
CA VAL A 163 -2.20 30.54 -12.03
C VAL A 163 -1.31 30.45 -13.27
N THR A 164 -0.29 29.59 -13.25
CA THR A 164 0.63 29.40 -14.39
C THR A 164 0.84 27.90 -14.69
N GLY A 165 1.38 27.59 -15.88
CA GLY A 165 1.78 26.23 -16.24
C GLY A 165 0.65 25.19 -16.24
N TYR A 166 0.96 24.01 -15.67
CA TYR A 166 0.13 22.79 -15.69
C TYR A 166 -0.92 22.71 -14.57
N MET A 167 -1.46 23.86 -14.13
CA MET A 167 -2.47 23.91 -13.08
C MET A 167 -3.88 23.91 -13.68
N ALA A 168 -4.75 22.96 -13.30
CA ALA A 168 -6.14 23.02 -13.76
C ALA A 168 -6.94 24.10 -13.02
N LEU A 169 -7.99 24.60 -13.67
CA LEU A 169 -8.69 25.84 -13.28
C LEU A 169 -9.87 25.64 -12.32
N PHE A 170 -10.00 24.46 -11.69
CA PHE A 170 -11.20 24.11 -10.89
C PHE A 170 -11.18 24.57 -9.43
N SER A 171 -10.00 24.84 -8.88
CA SER A 171 -9.80 25.07 -7.45
C SER A 171 -9.00 26.33 -7.19
N ASP A 172 -8.83 26.67 -5.91
CA ASP A 172 -7.85 27.69 -5.49
C ASP A 172 -6.45 27.31 -6.01
N PRO A 173 -5.61 28.29 -6.44
CA PRO A 173 -4.30 28.00 -7.01
C PRO A 173 -3.43 27.10 -6.12
N ARG A 174 -3.47 27.31 -4.80
CA ARG A 174 -2.73 26.50 -3.82
C ARG A 174 -3.13 25.03 -3.87
N MET A 175 -4.42 24.74 -4.06
CA MET A 175 -4.90 23.37 -4.22
C MET A 175 -4.46 22.77 -5.56
N SER A 176 -4.51 23.55 -6.64
CA SER A 176 -4.08 23.08 -7.97
C SER A 176 -2.59 22.75 -8.02
N GLU A 177 -1.76 23.41 -7.20
CA GLU A 177 -0.32 23.14 -7.07
C GLU A 177 -0.04 21.73 -6.54
N ILE A 178 -0.83 21.29 -5.57
CA ILE A 178 -0.76 19.94 -5.01
C ILE A 178 -0.97 18.87 -6.10
N PHE A 179 -1.82 19.12 -7.09
CA PHE A 179 -2.05 18.19 -8.20
C PHE A 179 -1.01 18.34 -9.32
N ALA A 180 -0.51 19.56 -9.57
CA ALA A 180 0.52 19.82 -10.56
C ALA A 180 1.84 19.10 -10.23
N THR A 181 2.16 18.94 -8.94
CA THR A 181 3.36 18.25 -8.44
C THR A 181 3.27 16.71 -8.50
N ARG A 182 2.17 16.16 -9.03
CA ARG A 182 1.89 14.71 -9.08
C ARG A 182 1.64 14.22 -10.51
N PRO A 183 2.65 14.26 -11.41
CA PRO A 183 2.46 13.94 -12.81
C PRO A 183 2.27 12.45 -13.08
N GLY A 184 2.59 11.56 -12.13
CA GLY A 184 2.64 10.12 -12.37
C GLY A 184 1.32 9.51 -12.81
N TYR A 185 0.21 9.88 -12.17
CA TYR A 185 -1.11 9.36 -12.56
C TYR A 185 -1.59 9.95 -13.90
N PRO A 186 -1.55 11.27 -14.14
CA PRO A 186 -1.83 11.85 -15.46
C PRO A 186 -1.01 11.22 -16.58
N LEU A 187 0.30 11.06 -16.40
CA LEU A 187 1.18 10.45 -17.41
C LEU A 187 0.77 9.00 -17.71
N PHE A 188 0.41 8.23 -16.69
CA PHE A 188 -0.12 6.88 -16.85
C PHE A 188 -1.43 6.85 -17.65
N THR A 189 -2.32 7.83 -17.46
CA THR A 189 -3.63 7.87 -18.12
C THR A 189 -3.58 8.42 -19.56
N VAL A 190 -2.56 9.19 -19.94
CA VAL A 190 -2.39 9.76 -21.30
C VAL A 190 -2.66 8.75 -22.42
N PRO A 191 -1.98 7.60 -22.53
CA PRO A 191 -2.17 6.68 -23.66
C PRO A 191 -3.57 6.10 -23.74
N PHE A 192 -4.26 5.95 -22.60
CA PHE A 192 -5.62 5.42 -22.56
C PHE A 192 -6.64 6.48 -22.96
N VAL A 193 -6.49 7.70 -22.43
CA VAL A 193 -7.40 8.82 -22.73
C VAL A 193 -7.24 9.27 -24.17
N SER A 194 -6.02 9.30 -24.71
CA SER A 194 -5.79 9.68 -26.11
C SER A 194 -6.33 8.63 -27.09
N GLY A 195 -6.19 7.34 -26.78
CA GLY A 195 -6.63 6.25 -27.67
C GLY A 195 -8.13 5.92 -27.60
N LEU A 196 -8.75 6.06 -26.43
CA LEU A 196 -10.13 5.58 -26.17
C LEU A 196 -11.09 6.68 -25.69
N GLY A 197 -10.62 7.92 -25.56
CA GLY A 197 -11.37 9.01 -24.94
C GLY A 197 -11.43 8.92 -23.41
N PRO A 198 -11.99 9.93 -22.73
CA PRO A 198 -11.94 10.03 -21.26
C PRO A 198 -12.74 8.93 -20.56
N VAL A 199 -13.90 8.52 -21.09
CA VAL A 199 -14.79 7.54 -20.44
C VAL A 199 -14.16 6.14 -20.44
N ALA A 200 -13.91 5.58 -21.62
CA ALA A 200 -13.34 4.24 -21.76
C ALA A 200 -11.85 4.21 -21.37
N GLY A 201 -11.11 5.28 -21.66
CA GLY A 201 -9.69 5.38 -21.33
C GLY A 201 -9.43 5.37 -19.83
N LEU A 202 -10.12 6.21 -19.05
CA LEU A 202 -9.94 6.24 -17.59
C LEU A 202 -10.41 4.94 -16.93
N TRP A 203 -11.52 4.36 -17.39
CA TRP A 203 -12.01 3.07 -16.91
C TRP A 203 -10.99 1.96 -17.17
N LEU A 204 -10.46 1.87 -18.39
CA LEU A 204 -9.47 0.85 -18.75
C LEU A 204 -8.16 1.06 -17.97
N ALA A 205 -7.71 2.30 -17.80
CA ALA A 205 -6.52 2.60 -17.01
C ALA A 205 -6.67 2.14 -15.55
N ALA A 206 -7.83 2.41 -14.92
CA ALA A 206 -8.14 1.96 -13.57
C ALA A 206 -8.24 0.42 -13.48
N LEU A 207 -8.86 -0.23 -14.47
CA LEU A 207 -8.94 -1.68 -14.56
C LEU A 207 -7.55 -2.32 -14.68
N VAL A 208 -6.70 -1.80 -15.56
CA VAL A 208 -5.33 -2.30 -15.75
C VAL A 208 -4.54 -2.18 -14.44
N ALA A 209 -4.58 -1.03 -13.76
CA ALA A 209 -3.91 -0.84 -12.49
C ALA A 209 -4.44 -1.81 -11.40
N THR A 210 -5.76 -2.01 -11.35
CA THR A 210 -6.41 -2.90 -10.36
C THR A 210 -6.07 -4.37 -10.60
N VAL A 211 -6.14 -4.83 -11.86
CA VAL A 211 -5.80 -6.21 -12.23
C VAL A 211 -4.30 -6.45 -11.99
N ALA A 212 -3.43 -5.51 -12.39
CA ALA A 212 -2.00 -5.60 -12.12
C ALA A 212 -1.68 -5.66 -10.62
N GLY A 213 -2.32 -4.80 -9.80
CA GLY A 213 -2.22 -4.85 -8.35
C GLY A 213 -2.61 -6.20 -7.78
N SER A 214 -3.75 -6.75 -8.20
CA SER A 214 -4.20 -8.07 -7.76
C SER A 214 -3.24 -9.22 -8.17
N GLY A 215 -2.60 -9.12 -9.34
CA GLY A 215 -1.55 -10.05 -9.75
C GLY A 215 -0.31 -9.94 -8.88
N LEU A 216 0.06 -8.73 -8.47
CA LEU A 216 1.16 -8.51 -7.53
C LEU A 216 0.86 -9.08 -6.15
N VAL A 217 -0.39 -9.05 -5.67
CA VAL A 217 -0.81 -9.77 -4.44
C VAL A 217 -0.49 -11.26 -4.57
N VAL A 218 -0.91 -11.89 -5.67
CA VAL A 218 -0.63 -13.31 -5.94
C VAL A 218 0.88 -13.56 -5.96
N LEU A 219 1.66 -12.71 -6.64
CA LEU A 219 3.12 -12.85 -6.71
C LEU A 219 3.82 -12.67 -5.36
N VAL A 220 3.36 -11.74 -4.52
CA VAL A 220 3.84 -11.56 -3.14
C VAL A 220 3.60 -12.84 -2.34
N LEU A 221 2.36 -13.35 -2.35
CA LEU A 221 1.98 -14.55 -1.62
C LEU A 221 2.75 -15.79 -2.11
N ARG A 222 2.92 -15.95 -3.43
CA ARG A 222 3.74 -17.02 -4.02
C ARG A 222 5.22 -16.89 -3.65
N THR A 223 5.76 -15.67 -3.57
CA THR A 223 7.15 -15.42 -3.12
C THR A 223 7.35 -15.84 -1.65
N LEU A 224 6.31 -15.71 -0.83
CA LEU A 224 6.26 -16.15 0.57
C LEU A 224 5.92 -17.64 0.73
N GLY A 225 5.78 -18.36 -0.39
CA GLY A 225 5.56 -19.81 -0.42
C GLY A 225 4.12 -20.25 -0.18
N VAL A 226 3.14 -19.34 -0.27
CA VAL A 226 1.71 -19.68 -0.13
C VAL A 226 1.25 -20.52 -1.33
N SER A 227 0.42 -21.52 -1.09
CA SER A 227 -0.18 -22.38 -2.13
C SER A 227 -1.03 -21.58 -3.14
N VAL A 228 -1.19 -22.08 -4.35
CA VAL A 228 -1.98 -21.41 -5.42
C VAL A 228 -3.41 -21.03 -4.98
N PRO A 229 -4.23 -21.93 -4.42
CA PRO A 229 -5.60 -21.57 -4.05
C PRO A 229 -5.65 -20.47 -2.99
N LEU A 230 -4.76 -20.52 -1.99
CA LEU A 230 -4.69 -19.49 -0.96
C LEU A 230 -4.12 -18.16 -1.49
N ALA A 231 -3.22 -18.21 -2.46
CA ALA A 231 -2.76 -17.00 -3.15
C ALA A 231 -3.90 -16.32 -3.93
N LEU A 232 -4.77 -17.10 -4.59
CA LEU A 232 -5.98 -16.60 -5.25
C LEU A 232 -7.00 -16.04 -4.25
N THR A 233 -7.08 -16.55 -3.01
CA THR A 233 -7.86 -15.90 -1.94
C THR A 233 -7.38 -14.47 -1.69
N GLY A 234 -6.08 -14.19 -1.79
CA GLY A 234 -5.55 -12.82 -1.72
C GLY A 234 -6.06 -11.92 -2.85
N GLN A 235 -6.16 -12.45 -4.08
CA GLN A 235 -6.76 -11.73 -5.21
C GLN A 235 -8.25 -11.42 -4.94
N VAL A 236 -9.01 -12.42 -4.47
CA VAL A 236 -10.43 -12.25 -4.10
C VAL A 236 -10.59 -11.18 -3.02
N LEU A 237 -9.77 -11.22 -1.96
CA LEU A 237 -9.80 -10.21 -0.90
C LEU A 237 -9.43 -8.82 -1.43
N TYR A 238 -8.45 -8.71 -2.35
CA TYR A 238 -8.08 -7.44 -2.96
C TYR A 238 -9.25 -6.82 -3.73
N TYR A 239 -10.06 -7.62 -4.41
CA TYR A 239 -11.26 -7.15 -5.12
C TYR A 239 -12.45 -6.88 -4.20
N ALA A 240 -12.67 -7.71 -3.18
CA ALA A 240 -13.84 -7.65 -2.30
C ALA A 240 -13.75 -6.56 -1.22
N LEU A 241 -12.54 -6.26 -0.76
CA LEU A 241 -12.29 -5.20 0.22
C LEU A 241 -12.27 -3.81 -0.45
N PRO A 242 -12.29 -2.71 0.32
CA PRO A 242 -12.27 -1.35 -0.23
C PRO A 242 -11.16 -1.10 -1.26
N THR A 243 -10.05 -1.85 -1.21
CA THR A 243 -8.98 -1.84 -2.22
C THR A 243 -9.48 -1.97 -3.65
N GLY A 244 -10.41 -2.88 -3.93
CA GLY A 244 -10.88 -3.12 -5.30
C GLY A 244 -11.75 -1.98 -5.80
N LYS A 245 -12.70 -1.53 -4.98
CA LYS A 245 -13.58 -0.41 -5.30
C LYS A 245 -12.79 0.89 -5.50
N GLU A 246 -11.92 1.23 -4.57
CA GLU A 246 -11.15 2.47 -4.62
C GLU A 246 -10.10 2.49 -5.74
N ALA A 247 -9.57 1.33 -6.12
CA ALA A 247 -8.64 1.20 -7.23
C ALA A 247 -9.31 1.36 -8.61
N MET A 248 -10.61 1.07 -8.71
CA MET A 248 -11.40 1.24 -9.94
C MET A 248 -11.90 2.67 -10.17
N LEU A 249 -11.88 3.53 -9.14
CA LEU A 249 -12.22 4.93 -9.32
C LEU A 249 -11.10 5.63 -10.13
N PRO A 250 -11.42 6.57 -11.05
CA PRO A 250 -10.43 7.27 -11.85
C PRO A 250 -9.69 8.34 -11.03
N GLN A 251 -8.86 7.84 -10.14
CA GLN A 251 -8.00 8.54 -9.20
C GLN A 251 -6.67 7.77 -9.05
N CYS A 252 -5.70 8.39 -8.39
CA CYS A 252 -4.36 7.83 -8.26
C CYS A 252 -4.25 6.59 -7.33
N GLU A 253 -5.27 6.30 -6.51
CA GLU A 253 -5.19 5.24 -5.49
C GLU A 253 -4.95 3.85 -6.09
N GLY A 254 -5.58 3.51 -7.22
CA GLY A 254 -5.37 2.20 -7.86
C GLY A 254 -3.94 2.00 -8.35
N LEU A 255 -3.39 3.01 -9.04
CA LEU A 255 -2.00 2.99 -9.49
C LEU A 255 -1.02 2.99 -8.32
N LEU A 256 -1.30 3.78 -7.27
CA LEU A 256 -0.50 3.79 -6.06
C LEU A 256 -0.48 2.42 -5.38
N LEU A 257 -1.64 1.79 -5.18
CA LEU A 257 -1.73 0.44 -4.59
C LEU A 257 -0.96 -0.59 -5.42
N CYS A 258 -1.05 -0.52 -6.74
CA CYS A 258 -0.26 -1.38 -7.63
C CYS A 258 1.25 -1.19 -7.40
N LEU A 259 1.73 0.05 -7.31
CA LEU A 259 3.14 0.35 -7.03
C LEU A 259 3.56 -0.07 -5.61
N LEU A 260 2.72 0.13 -4.60
CA LEU A 260 2.98 -0.34 -3.23
C LEU A 260 3.03 -1.88 -3.16
N LEU A 261 2.21 -2.59 -3.92
CA LEU A 261 2.25 -4.04 -4.02
C LEU A 261 3.50 -4.54 -4.77
N ALA A 262 3.97 -3.81 -5.78
CA ALA A 262 5.27 -4.07 -6.40
C ALA A 262 6.42 -3.85 -5.41
N ALA A 263 6.34 -2.80 -4.58
CA ALA A 263 7.30 -2.56 -3.52
C ALA A 263 7.28 -3.68 -2.46
N LEU A 264 6.09 -4.15 -2.06
CA LEU A 264 5.92 -5.31 -1.19
C LEU A 264 6.53 -6.59 -1.78
N LEU A 265 6.40 -6.81 -3.10
CA LEU A 265 7.08 -7.90 -3.80
C LEU A 265 8.61 -7.77 -3.69
N GLY A 266 9.14 -6.55 -3.90
CA GLY A 266 10.55 -6.23 -3.70
C GLY A 266 11.01 -6.55 -2.27
N CYS A 267 10.28 -6.09 -1.25
CA CYS A 267 10.53 -6.36 0.15
C CYS A 267 10.46 -7.87 0.47
N ALA A 268 9.47 -8.59 -0.06
CA ALA A 268 9.36 -10.04 0.12
C ALA A 268 10.57 -10.77 -0.47
N ARG A 269 11.00 -10.41 -1.69
CA ARG A 269 12.20 -10.99 -2.33
C ARG A 269 13.49 -10.67 -1.57
N LEU A 270 13.63 -9.42 -1.12
CA LEU A 270 14.74 -8.96 -0.28
C LEU A 270 14.84 -9.83 0.98
N LEU A 271 13.74 -9.96 1.72
CA LEU A 271 13.66 -10.74 2.96
C LEU A 271 13.85 -12.25 2.74
N ARG A 272 13.57 -12.76 1.54
CA ARG A 272 13.87 -14.15 1.12
C ARG A 272 15.31 -14.34 0.65
N GLY A 273 16.18 -13.35 0.82
CA GLY A 273 17.62 -13.41 0.53
C GLY A 273 18.02 -12.93 -0.86
N ARG A 274 17.07 -12.57 -1.74
CA ARG A 274 17.37 -12.04 -3.09
C ARG A 274 17.62 -10.53 -3.05
N VAL A 275 18.63 -10.13 -2.28
CA VAL A 275 18.85 -8.73 -1.86
C VAL A 275 18.88 -7.75 -3.02
N ALA A 276 19.75 -7.95 -4.01
CA ALA A 276 19.89 -7.01 -5.13
C ALA A 276 18.58 -6.82 -5.91
N SER A 277 17.96 -7.92 -6.37
CA SER A 277 16.70 -7.85 -7.11
C SER A 277 15.55 -7.29 -6.27
N GLY A 278 15.48 -7.64 -4.98
CA GLY A 278 14.43 -7.18 -4.08
C GLY A 278 14.53 -5.69 -3.79
N THR A 279 15.74 -5.21 -3.49
CA THR A 279 16.01 -3.78 -3.29
C THR A 279 15.74 -2.98 -4.57
N ALA A 280 16.19 -3.45 -5.74
CA ALA A 280 15.95 -2.75 -7.00
C ALA A 280 14.44 -2.59 -7.29
N ILE A 281 13.66 -3.67 -7.16
CA ILE A 281 12.20 -3.62 -7.34
C ILE A 281 11.57 -2.67 -6.32
N ALA A 282 11.93 -2.75 -5.04
CA ALA A 282 11.37 -1.89 -4.01
C ALA A 282 11.67 -0.41 -4.25
N VAL A 283 12.93 -0.07 -4.59
CA VAL A 283 13.35 1.32 -4.87
C VAL A 283 12.62 1.88 -6.08
N LEU A 284 12.58 1.14 -7.20
CA LEU A 284 11.88 1.61 -8.41
C LEU A 284 10.38 1.77 -8.17
N ALA A 285 9.75 0.83 -7.46
CA ALA A 285 8.34 0.90 -7.15
C ALA A 285 8.00 2.07 -6.20
N PHE A 286 8.80 2.31 -5.16
CA PHE A 286 8.61 3.47 -4.28
C PHE A 286 8.91 4.80 -4.97
N ALA A 287 9.92 4.86 -5.84
CA ALA A 287 10.18 6.05 -6.64
C ALA A 287 8.99 6.36 -7.56
N GLY A 288 8.45 5.35 -8.26
CA GLY A 288 7.23 5.50 -9.05
C GLY A 288 6.02 5.93 -8.20
N ALA A 289 5.85 5.33 -7.02
CA ALA A 289 4.79 5.70 -6.08
C ALA A 289 4.93 7.16 -5.63
N ALA A 290 6.16 7.64 -5.41
CA ALA A 290 6.41 9.02 -5.02
C ALA A 290 6.03 10.02 -6.14
N VAL A 291 6.29 9.67 -7.40
CA VAL A 291 5.87 10.48 -8.58
C VAL A 291 4.34 10.52 -8.73
N VAL A 292 3.64 9.48 -8.28
CA VAL A 292 2.16 9.44 -8.24
C VAL A 292 1.62 10.21 -7.04
N LYS A 293 2.16 9.97 -5.84
CA LYS A 293 1.71 10.56 -4.57
C LYS A 293 2.79 10.48 -3.49
N TYR A 294 3.68 11.47 -3.48
CA TYR A 294 4.85 11.52 -2.58
C TYR A 294 4.49 11.49 -1.09
N ALA A 295 3.45 12.20 -0.65
CA ALA A 295 3.07 12.28 0.76
C ALA A 295 2.69 10.92 1.36
N GLN A 296 1.85 10.15 0.66
CA GLN A 296 1.48 8.80 1.11
C GLN A 296 2.65 7.82 1.00
N THR A 297 3.48 7.96 -0.05
CA THR A 297 4.67 7.13 -0.22
C THR A 297 5.66 7.35 0.92
N LEU A 298 5.89 8.61 1.31
CA LEU A 298 6.72 8.99 2.45
C LEU A 298 6.21 8.35 3.75
N LEU A 299 4.91 8.46 4.05
CA LEU A 299 4.31 7.80 5.21
C LEU A 299 4.57 6.29 5.21
N VAL A 300 4.43 5.64 4.05
CA VAL A 300 4.70 4.20 3.90
C VAL A 300 6.16 3.86 4.16
N VAL A 301 7.12 4.52 3.50
CA VAL A 301 8.54 4.18 3.68
C VAL A 301 9.03 4.53 5.08
N ALA A 302 8.54 5.61 5.68
CA ALA A 302 8.80 5.95 7.07
C ALA A 302 8.19 4.90 8.03
N GLY A 303 6.95 4.49 7.82
CA GLY A 303 6.29 3.44 8.61
C GLY A 303 7.03 2.10 8.53
N ILE A 304 7.49 1.71 7.35
CA ILE A 304 8.33 0.51 7.17
C ILE A 304 9.67 0.66 7.90
N ALA A 305 10.33 1.82 7.79
CA ALA A 305 11.60 2.08 8.47
C ALA A 305 11.44 1.99 10.01
N VAL A 306 10.39 2.61 10.57
CA VAL A 306 10.09 2.54 12.01
C VAL A 306 9.87 1.09 12.45
N MET A 307 9.01 0.34 11.76
CA MET A 307 8.73 -1.06 12.13
C MET A 307 9.95 -1.97 11.96
N ALA A 308 10.79 -1.74 10.94
CA ALA A 308 12.05 -2.43 10.79
C ALA A 308 13.03 -2.09 11.92
N ALA A 309 13.14 -0.82 12.31
CA ALA A 309 13.98 -0.38 13.43
C ALA A 309 13.52 -1.01 14.76
N VAL A 310 12.21 -1.05 15.03
CA VAL A 310 11.63 -1.73 16.20
C VAL A 310 11.99 -3.23 16.20
N LEU A 311 11.86 -3.91 15.06
CA LEU A 311 12.24 -5.33 14.94
C LEU A 311 13.73 -5.54 15.23
N LEU A 312 14.60 -4.72 14.63
CA LEU A 312 16.04 -4.82 14.83
C LEU A 312 16.46 -4.48 16.26
N GLY A 313 15.81 -3.48 16.88
CA GLY A 313 16.00 -3.12 18.28
C GLY A 313 15.61 -4.26 19.22
N ALA A 314 14.43 -4.85 19.02
CA ALA A 314 13.96 -5.99 19.81
C ALA A 314 14.90 -7.20 19.73
N ARG A 315 15.52 -7.45 18.56
CA ARG A 315 16.54 -8.49 18.41
C ARG A 315 17.85 -8.18 19.11
N ARG A 316 18.32 -6.94 19.02
CA ARG A 316 19.52 -6.49 19.73
C ARG A 316 19.36 -6.66 21.24
N LEU A 317 18.18 -6.32 21.78
CA LEU A 317 17.85 -6.52 23.20
C LEU A 317 17.85 -8.00 23.62
N ARG A 318 17.66 -8.93 22.67
CA ARG A 318 17.75 -10.38 22.88
C ARG A 318 19.15 -10.96 22.59
N GLY A 319 20.14 -10.13 22.27
CA GLY A 319 21.47 -10.57 21.89
C GLY A 319 21.58 -11.19 20.49
N GLU A 320 20.52 -11.11 19.67
CA GLU A 320 20.49 -11.68 18.33
C GLU A 320 21.13 -10.73 17.30
N ARG A 321 22.00 -11.26 16.43
CA ARG A 321 22.56 -10.48 15.32
C ARG A 321 21.53 -10.33 14.20
N PRO A 322 21.20 -9.09 13.77
CA PRO A 322 20.20 -8.87 12.76
C PRO A 322 20.68 -9.35 11.38
N PRO A 323 19.88 -10.13 10.64
CA PRO A 323 20.28 -10.66 9.35
C PRO A 323 20.43 -9.54 8.32
N ARG A 324 21.31 -9.74 7.32
CA ARG A 324 21.62 -8.73 6.28
C ARG A 324 20.36 -8.18 5.58
N PRO A 325 19.37 -9.00 5.17
CA PRO A 325 18.17 -8.48 4.51
C PRO A 325 17.36 -7.46 5.32
N GLU A 326 17.24 -7.66 6.63
CA GLU A 326 16.46 -6.77 7.51
C GLU A 326 17.17 -5.42 7.70
N ARG A 327 18.51 -5.42 7.79
CA ARG A 327 19.32 -4.20 7.81
C ARG A 327 19.21 -3.43 6.50
N VAL A 328 19.29 -4.13 5.36
CA VAL A 328 19.13 -3.51 4.04
C VAL A 328 17.74 -2.91 3.90
N LEU A 329 16.68 -3.60 4.35
CA LEU A 329 15.32 -3.08 4.35
C LEU A 329 15.22 -1.75 5.11
N LEU A 330 15.74 -1.71 6.35
CA LEU A 330 15.75 -0.48 7.17
C LEU A 330 16.50 0.66 6.45
N VAL A 331 17.72 0.40 5.98
CA VAL A 331 18.55 1.42 5.32
C VAL A 331 17.88 1.93 4.04
N THR A 332 17.34 1.03 3.21
CA THR A 332 16.65 1.41 1.98
C THR A 332 15.40 2.24 2.28
N ALA A 333 14.55 1.81 3.22
CA ALA A 333 13.34 2.55 3.57
C ALA A 333 13.66 3.93 4.17
N ALA A 334 14.64 4.02 5.07
CA ALA A 334 15.08 5.27 5.66
C ALA A 334 15.72 6.23 4.63
N ALA A 335 16.55 5.70 3.72
CA ALA A 335 17.15 6.49 2.66
C ALA A 335 16.10 7.03 1.67
N LEU A 336 15.09 6.23 1.33
CA LEU A 336 13.97 6.68 0.50
C LEU A 336 13.15 7.77 1.20
N ALA A 337 12.84 7.60 2.49
CA ALA A 337 12.14 8.62 3.27
C ALA A 337 12.91 9.95 3.25
N ALA A 338 14.22 9.91 3.54
CA ALA A 338 15.08 11.08 3.52
C ALA A 338 15.20 11.70 2.12
N ALA A 339 15.26 10.88 1.06
CA ALA A 339 15.32 11.37 -0.32
C ALA A 339 14.01 12.07 -0.74
N ILE A 340 12.85 11.52 -0.38
CA ILE A 340 11.55 12.15 -0.67
C ILE A 340 11.44 13.48 0.07
N GLU A 341 11.79 13.51 1.37
CA GLU A 341 11.81 14.75 2.16
C GLU A 341 12.77 15.80 1.59
N LEU A 342 13.96 15.37 1.15
CA LEU A 342 14.91 16.26 0.50
C LEU A 342 14.34 16.85 -0.79
N VAL A 343 13.66 16.04 -1.62
CA VAL A 343 13.00 16.54 -2.83
C VAL A 343 11.89 17.53 -2.48
N VAL A 344 11.04 17.22 -1.48
CA VAL A 344 10.00 18.12 -0.99
C VAL A 344 10.60 19.46 -0.56
N ALA A 345 11.68 19.43 0.23
CA ALA A 345 12.34 20.63 0.72
C ALA A 345 13.03 21.44 -0.40
N VAL A 346 13.76 20.77 -1.30
CA VAL A 346 14.52 21.43 -2.38
C VAL A 346 13.62 22.09 -3.41
N PHE A 347 12.51 21.44 -3.76
CA PHE A 347 11.55 21.97 -4.74
C PHE A 347 10.47 22.85 -4.09
N GLY A 348 10.52 23.06 -2.77
CA GLY A 348 9.50 23.82 -2.05
C GLY A 348 8.09 23.25 -2.25
N LEU A 349 7.98 21.92 -2.36
CA LEU A 349 6.68 21.28 -2.58
C LEU A 349 5.75 21.55 -1.38
N PRO A 350 4.43 21.58 -1.61
CA PRO A 350 3.47 21.90 -0.56
C PRO A 350 3.71 21.10 0.71
N SER A 351 3.89 21.83 1.81
CA SER A 351 4.28 21.26 3.09
C SER A 351 3.08 20.65 3.83
N THR A 352 3.36 19.82 4.84
CA THR A 352 2.33 19.28 5.74
C THR A 352 1.53 20.41 6.42
N GLY A 353 2.17 21.55 6.71
CA GLY A 353 1.50 22.71 7.32
C GLY A 353 0.46 23.34 6.41
N GLU A 354 0.77 23.50 5.13
CA GLU A 354 -0.18 24.03 4.14
C GLU A 354 -1.34 23.06 3.89
N SER A 355 -1.06 21.76 3.87
CA SER A 355 -2.09 20.71 3.75
C SER A 355 -3.03 20.71 4.97
N LEU A 356 -2.51 20.90 6.18
CA LEU A 356 -3.32 21.05 7.39
C LEU A 356 -4.17 22.33 7.36
N GLN A 357 -3.60 23.44 6.87
CA GLN A 357 -4.34 24.68 6.70
C GLN A 357 -5.48 24.54 5.69
N GLU A 358 -5.22 23.89 4.56
CA GLU A 358 -6.23 23.57 3.54
C GLU A 358 -7.38 22.77 4.16
N LEU A 359 -7.06 21.70 4.89
CA LEU A 359 -8.05 20.86 5.57
C LEU A 359 -8.90 21.68 6.56
N LEU A 360 -8.28 22.40 7.49
CA LEU A 360 -8.98 23.14 8.55
C LEU A 360 -9.78 24.33 8.01
N SER A 361 -9.40 24.88 6.86
CA SER A 361 -10.14 25.93 6.17
C SER A 361 -11.21 25.40 5.21
N VAL A 362 -11.48 24.09 5.22
CA VAL A 362 -12.43 23.42 4.32
C VAL A 362 -12.09 23.73 2.86
N HIS A 363 -10.87 23.39 2.44
CA HIS A 363 -10.32 23.69 1.12
C HIS A 363 -10.36 25.19 0.78
N TYR A 364 -10.02 26.02 1.77
CA TYR A 364 -10.05 27.48 1.68
C TYR A 364 -11.42 28.09 1.35
N THR A 365 -12.51 27.34 1.58
CA THR A 365 -13.87 27.91 1.52
C THR A 365 -14.20 28.74 2.76
N ARG A 366 -13.43 28.57 3.84
CA ARG A 366 -13.48 29.37 5.06
C ARG A 366 -12.15 30.08 5.29
N SER A 367 -12.18 31.10 6.14
CA SER A 367 -10.97 31.83 6.54
C SER A 367 -9.93 30.89 7.17
N PRO A 368 -8.62 31.14 6.95
CA PRO A 368 -7.56 30.38 7.60
C PRO A 368 -7.69 30.40 9.13
N VAL A 369 -7.48 29.24 9.75
CA VAL A 369 -7.36 29.07 11.20
C VAL A 369 -6.00 29.60 11.67
N GLY A 370 -5.98 30.38 12.76
CA GLY A 370 -4.73 30.92 13.34
C GLY A 370 -3.84 29.85 13.98
N ASP A 371 -4.40 29.05 14.89
CA ASP A 371 -3.68 27.97 15.58
C ASP A 371 -4.02 26.59 15.00
N VAL A 372 -3.30 26.20 13.95
CA VAL A 372 -3.52 24.94 13.19
C VAL A 372 -3.39 23.69 14.06
N GLY A 373 -2.39 23.65 14.95
CA GLY A 373 -2.05 22.44 15.71
C GLY A 373 -3.15 21.99 16.69
N PRO A 374 -3.55 22.83 17.65
CA PRO A 374 -4.58 22.48 18.63
C PRO A 374 -5.91 22.10 18.00
N GLU A 375 -6.34 22.83 16.96
CA GLU A 375 -7.61 22.57 16.28
C GLU A 375 -7.56 21.25 15.48
N PHE A 376 -6.44 20.96 14.82
CA PHE A 376 -6.21 19.66 14.19
C PHE A 376 -6.31 18.52 15.20
N TRP A 377 -5.65 18.62 16.35
CA TRP A 377 -5.69 17.55 17.36
C TRP A 377 -7.09 17.36 17.94
N ARG A 378 -7.83 18.44 18.17
CA ARG A 378 -9.23 18.37 18.62
C ARG A 378 -10.11 17.65 17.60
N LEU A 379 -10.00 18.01 16.33
CA LEU A 379 -10.74 17.38 15.24
C LEU A 379 -10.35 15.91 15.07
N SER A 380 -9.04 15.62 15.06
CA SER A 380 -8.52 14.25 14.93
C SER A 380 -8.99 13.35 16.07
N LEU A 381 -8.99 13.84 17.32
CA LEU A 381 -9.47 13.08 18.47
C LEU A 381 -10.98 12.81 18.38
N ALA A 382 -11.78 13.81 17.99
CA ALA A 382 -13.23 13.64 17.79
C ALA A 382 -13.52 12.61 16.68
N PHE A 383 -12.78 12.69 15.58
CA PHE A 383 -12.85 11.72 14.48
C PHE A 383 -12.51 10.31 14.96
N TRP A 384 -11.39 10.10 15.66
CA TRP A 384 -10.99 8.76 16.10
C TRP A 384 -11.95 8.15 17.11
N ARG A 385 -12.59 8.97 17.93
CA ARG A 385 -13.65 8.51 18.85
C ARG A 385 -14.86 8.00 18.08
N GLU A 386 -15.33 8.75 17.08
CA GLU A 386 -16.48 8.33 16.27
C GLU A 386 -16.14 7.13 15.38
N TRP A 387 -14.96 7.16 14.76
CA TRP A 387 -14.45 6.03 13.98
C TRP A 387 -14.37 4.76 14.83
N LEU A 388 -13.89 4.84 16.06
CA LEU A 388 -13.82 3.68 16.96
C LEU A 388 -15.22 3.20 17.35
N ARG A 389 -16.16 4.12 17.60
CA ARG A 389 -17.56 3.78 17.86
C ARG A 389 -18.18 3.01 16.69
N ASP A 390 -18.00 3.50 15.47
CA ASP A 390 -18.45 2.83 14.24
C ASP A 390 -17.74 1.49 14.03
N ALA A 391 -16.43 1.44 14.26
CA ALA A 391 -15.65 0.21 14.11
C ALA A 391 -16.05 -0.85 15.14
N LEU A 392 -16.49 -0.46 16.34
CA LEU A 392 -17.00 -1.39 17.35
C LEU A 392 -18.43 -1.86 17.07
N THR A 393 -19.26 -1.04 16.43
CA THR A 393 -20.60 -1.46 15.98
C THR A 393 -20.54 -2.29 14.70
N GLN A 394 -19.50 -2.13 13.89
CA GLN A 394 -19.23 -2.88 12.66
C GLN A 394 -17.82 -3.52 12.69
N PRO A 395 -17.61 -4.55 13.52
CA PRO A 395 -16.27 -5.05 13.87
C PRO A 395 -15.54 -5.77 12.74
N LEU A 396 -16.18 -5.97 11.57
CA LEU A 396 -15.60 -6.74 10.47
C LEU A 396 -14.23 -6.19 10.05
N VAL A 397 -14.10 -4.86 9.93
CA VAL A 397 -12.82 -4.23 9.52
C VAL A 397 -11.73 -4.48 10.57
N LEU A 398 -12.06 -4.33 11.86
CA LEU A 398 -11.11 -4.61 12.95
C LEU A 398 -10.70 -6.08 12.97
N LEU A 399 -11.67 -7.00 12.83
CA LEU A 399 -11.41 -8.43 12.78
C LEU A 399 -10.52 -8.80 11.60
N LEU A 400 -10.75 -8.23 10.41
CA LEU A 400 -9.91 -8.43 9.24
C LEU A 400 -8.48 -7.93 9.48
N LEU A 401 -8.31 -6.73 10.05
CA LEU A 401 -7.00 -6.18 10.38
C LEU A 401 -6.25 -7.06 11.40
N VAL A 402 -6.93 -7.51 12.46
CA VAL A 402 -6.36 -8.39 13.49
C VAL A 402 -5.98 -9.75 12.91
N CYS A 403 -6.87 -10.39 12.15
CA CYS A 403 -6.60 -11.66 11.47
C CYS A 403 -5.44 -11.54 10.46
N GLY A 404 -5.40 -10.44 9.72
CA GLY A 404 -4.31 -10.11 8.80
C GLY A 404 -2.97 -9.96 9.52
N ALA A 405 -2.93 -9.16 10.59
CA ALA A 405 -1.74 -8.97 11.42
C ALA A 405 -1.26 -10.30 12.00
N TRP A 406 -2.17 -11.08 12.58
CA TRP A 406 -1.86 -12.38 13.15
C TRP A 406 -1.28 -13.33 12.10
N GLY A 407 -1.89 -13.42 10.92
CA GLY A 407 -1.42 -14.25 9.82
C GLY A 407 -0.03 -13.88 9.35
N ALA A 408 0.23 -12.58 9.15
CA ALA A 408 1.54 -12.09 8.77
C ALA A 408 2.61 -12.42 9.82
N VAL A 409 2.33 -12.18 11.11
CA VAL A 409 3.27 -12.45 12.21
C VAL A 409 3.55 -13.94 12.37
N ARG A 410 2.52 -14.79 12.26
CA ARG A 410 2.64 -16.26 12.36
C ARG A 410 3.46 -16.85 11.22
N HIS A 411 3.35 -16.28 10.02
CA HIS A 411 4.01 -16.84 8.84
C HIS A 411 5.44 -16.30 8.65
N HIS A 412 5.64 -14.98 8.74
CA HIS A 412 6.95 -14.36 8.47
C HIS A 412 7.11 -12.99 9.17
N ARG A 413 7.63 -13.00 10.41
CA ARG A 413 7.76 -11.78 11.26
C ARG A 413 8.37 -10.56 10.57
N PRO A 414 9.51 -10.65 9.85
CA PRO A 414 10.08 -9.46 9.19
C PRO A 414 9.15 -8.87 8.11
N PHE A 415 8.38 -9.72 7.43
CA PHE A 415 7.42 -9.25 6.42
C PHE A 415 6.17 -8.68 7.08
N ALA A 416 5.77 -9.22 8.23
CA ALA A 416 4.72 -8.64 9.06
C ALA A 416 5.05 -7.20 9.48
N CYS A 417 6.30 -6.89 9.81
CA CYS A 417 6.73 -5.52 10.11
C CYS A 417 6.57 -4.58 8.90
N VAL A 418 6.81 -5.06 7.67
CA VAL A 418 6.57 -4.27 6.45
C VAL A 418 5.09 -3.98 6.27
N LEU A 419 4.23 -5.01 6.37
CA LEU A 419 2.77 -4.83 6.26
C LEU A 419 2.21 -3.94 7.38
N ALA A 420 2.71 -4.09 8.61
CA ALA A 420 2.34 -3.23 9.73
C ALA A 420 2.75 -1.78 9.48
N GLY A 421 3.95 -1.53 8.93
CA GLY A 421 4.40 -0.19 8.54
C GLY A 421 3.48 0.47 7.52
N ILE A 422 3.04 -0.27 6.49
CA ILE A 422 2.06 0.21 5.51
C ILE A 422 0.69 0.46 6.15
N ALA A 423 0.25 -0.41 7.05
CA ALA A 423 -1.03 -0.24 7.72
C ALA A 423 -1.04 0.98 8.66
N LEU A 424 0.04 1.19 9.41
CA LEU A 424 0.23 2.39 10.21
C LEU A 424 0.28 3.65 9.34
N ALA A 425 0.90 3.59 8.16
CA ALA A 425 0.88 4.69 7.20
C ALA A 425 -0.54 5.00 6.70
N GLY A 426 -1.37 3.98 6.45
CA GLY A 426 -2.79 4.13 6.15
C GLY A 426 -3.58 4.81 7.26
N LEU A 427 -3.35 4.40 8.52
CA LEU A 427 -3.98 5.02 9.68
C LEU A 427 -3.49 6.45 9.90
N ALA A 428 -2.19 6.72 9.73
CA ALA A 428 -1.63 8.07 9.82
C ALA A 428 -2.16 8.99 8.72
N ASN A 429 -2.33 8.46 7.50
CA ASN A 429 -2.95 9.17 6.39
C ASN A 429 -4.42 9.51 6.69
N GLN A 430 -5.17 8.60 7.32
CA GLN A 430 -6.52 8.88 7.82
C GLN A 430 -6.51 9.94 8.93
N ALA A 431 -5.57 9.84 9.89
CA ALA A 431 -5.46 10.81 10.98
C ALA A 431 -5.18 12.23 10.47
N GLY A 432 -4.41 12.35 9.38
CA GLY A 432 -4.10 13.61 8.70
C GLY A 432 -5.27 14.22 7.93
N HIS A 433 -6.32 13.43 7.66
CA HIS A 433 -7.54 13.85 6.99
C HIS A 433 -8.76 13.27 7.75
N PRO A 434 -9.11 13.82 8.92
CA PRO A 434 -10.18 13.36 9.80
C PRO A 434 -11.57 13.64 9.21
N GLU A 435 -11.86 13.04 8.05
CA GLU A 435 -13.11 13.16 7.33
C GLU A 435 -13.70 11.76 7.08
N MET A 436 -14.92 11.53 7.58
CA MET A 436 -15.60 10.24 7.49
C MET A 436 -15.98 9.88 6.05
N SER A 437 -16.34 10.88 5.22
CA SER A 437 -16.79 10.68 3.84
C SER A 437 -15.68 10.14 2.93
N VAL A 438 -14.41 10.45 3.23
CA VAL A 438 -13.21 10.02 2.48
C VAL A 438 -12.48 8.87 3.18
N GLY A 439 -12.97 8.44 4.35
CA GLY A 439 -12.32 7.45 5.21
C GLY A 439 -11.93 6.13 4.51
N PRO A 440 -12.85 5.47 3.79
CA PRO A 440 -12.56 4.22 3.09
C PRO A 440 -11.40 4.33 2.08
N ARG A 441 -11.28 5.47 1.41
CA ARG A 441 -10.21 5.76 0.44
C ARG A 441 -8.84 5.88 1.12
N LEU A 442 -8.77 6.60 2.23
CA LEU A 442 -7.51 6.91 2.90
C LEU A 442 -6.96 5.72 3.71
N MET A 443 -7.85 4.83 4.18
CA MET A 443 -7.50 3.58 4.86
C MET A 443 -7.11 2.44 3.90
N VAL A 444 -7.18 2.64 2.59
CA VAL A 444 -7.00 1.57 1.59
C VAL A 444 -5.63 0.89 1.69
N MET A 445 -4.59 1.62 2.07
CA MET A 445 -3.26 1.06 2.34
C MET A 445 -3.28 0.07 3.53
N ALA A 446 -4.05 0.35 4.58
CA ALA A 446 -4.19 -0.55 5.72
C ALA A 446 -4.91 -1.85 5.35
N MET A 447 -5.78 -1.83 4.33
CA MET A 447 -6.44 -3.03 3.83
C MET A 447 -5.47 -4.00 3.11
N LEU A 448 -4.25 -3.58 2.76
CA LEU A 448 -3.24 -4.52 2.28
C LEU A 448 -2.83 -5.55 3.35
N LEU A 449 -3.01 -5.22 4.63
CA LEU A 449 -2.75 -6.11 5.75
C LEU A 449 -3.66 -7.36 5.75
N PRO A 450 -5.00 -7.26 5.71
CA PRO A 450 -5.86 -8.44 5.54
C PRO A 450 -5.69 -9.11 4.18
N VAL A 451 -5.52 -8.36 3.09
CA VAL A 451 -5.33 -8.91 1.73
C VAL A 451 -4.15 -9.89 1.68
N CYS A 452 -3.03 -9.55 2.29
CA CYS A 452 -1.85 -10.43 2.34
C CYS A 452 -1.89 -11.36 3.56
N GLY A 453 -2.31 -10.86 4.71
CA GLY A 453 -2.19 -11.53 6.00
C GLY A 453 -3.16 -12.70 6.19
N ILE A 454 -4.40 -12.60 5.71
CA ILE A 454 -5.37 -13.70 5.86
C ILE A 454 -4.94 -14.95 5.05
N PRO A 455 -4.53 -14.85 3.78
CA PRO A 455 -3.94 -15.99 3.07
C PRO A 455 -2.75 -16.63 3.80
N LEU A 456 -1.87 -15.80 4.39
CA LEU A 456 -0.74 -16.28 5.20
C LEU A 456 -1.21 -17.00 6.48
N LEU A 457 -2.28 -16.52 7.11
CA LEU A 457 -2.92 -17.17 8.25
C LEU A 457 -3.40 -18.57 7.84
N LEU A 458 -4.17 -18.66 6.76
CA LEU A 458 -4.73 -19.93 6.29
C LEU A 458 -3.64 -20.93 5.92
N GLU A 459 -2.60 -20.48 5.21
CA GLU A 459 -1.45 -21.30 4.83
C GLU A 459 -0.73 -21.86 6.07
N SER A 460 -0.55 -21.03 7.10
CA SER A 460 0.10 -21.46 8.35
C SER A 460 -0.71 -22.53 9.09
N HIS A 461 -2.05 -22.53 8.98
CA HIS A 461 -2.90 -23.57 9.55
C HIS A 461 -2.86 -24.87 8.74
N VAL A 462 -2.92 -24.78 7.41
CA VAL A 462 -2.84 -25.94 6.52
C VAL A 462 -1.52 -26.68 6.72
N ARG A 463 -0.39 -25.95 6.73
CA ARG A 463 0.94 -26.54 6.97
C ARG A 463 1.06 -27.26 8.31
N ARG A 464 0.46 -26.71 9.37
CA ARG A 464 0.46 -27.35 10.71
C ARG A 464 -0.37 -28.63 10.72
N ARG A 465 -1.50 -28.68 10.02
CA ARG A 465 -2.30 -29.91 9.92
C ARG A 465 -1.54 -31.00 9.17
N VAL A 466 -0.93 -30.67 8.03
CA VAL A 466 -0.11 -31.62 7.27
C VAL A 466 1.08 -32.13 8.10
N ALA A 467 1.75 -31.24 8.84
CA ALA A 467 2.89 -31.62 9.69
C ALA A 467 2.51 -32.50 10.89
N ARG A 468 1.24 -32.46 11.35
CA ARG A 468 0.75 -33.33 12.43
C ARG A 468 0.37 -34.74 11.94
N GLY A 469 0.34 -34.97 10.63
CA GLY A 469 -0.13 -36.22 10.04
C GLY A 469 -1.64 -36.44 10.29
N PRO A 470 -2.22 -37.52 9.73
CA PRO A 470 -3.48 -38.03 10.22
C PRO A 470 -3.32 -38.34 11.71
N GLU A 471 -4.20 -37.79 12.54
CA GLU A 471 -4.31 -38.20 13.94
C GLU A 471 -4.51 -39.73 13.95
N PRO A 472 -3.67 -40.52 14.65
CA PRO A 472 -3.79 -41.96 14.71
C PRO A 472 -4.99 -42.31 15.60
N ASP A 473 -6.21 -42.06 15.11
CA ASP A 473 -7.44 -42.52 15.73
C ASP A 473 -7.95 -43.78 15.03
N ALA A 474 -8.23 -44.78 15.88
CA ALA A 474 -8.66 -46.14 15.60
C ALA A 474 -7.57 -47.16 15.22
N ALA A 475 -6.44 -47.16 15.95
CA ALA A 475 -6.01 -48.45 16.48
C ALA A 475 -7.12 -48.87 17.46
N GLY A 476 -8.08 -49.67 16.98
CA GLY A 476 -9.10 -50.26 17.83
C GLY A 476 -8.45 -50.93 19.04
N PRO A 477 -9.14 -51.01 20.19
CA PRO A 477 -8.59 -51.69 21.36
C PRO A 477 -8.06 -53.06 20.91
N PRO A 478 -6.87 -53.48 21.35
CA PRO A 478 -6.34 -54.78 20.98
C PRO A 478 -7.42 -55.81 21.31
N HIS A 479 -7.88 -56.54 20.30
CA HIS A 479 -8.78 -57.67 20.49
C HIS A 479 -8.08 -58.61 21.46
N ALA A 480 -8.50 -58.55 22.72
CA ALA A 480 -8.14 -59.50 23.74
C ALA A 480 -8.95 -60.77 23.46
N ASP A 481 -8.56 -61.51 22.43
CA ASP A 481 -9.14 -62.81 22.14
C ASP A 481 -8.05 -63.78 21.70
N ASP A 482 -7.30 -64.27 22.69
CA ASP A 482 -6.70 -65.60 22.62
C ASP A 482 -6.47 -66.16 24.04
N ARG A 483 -7.53 -66.19 24.86
CA ARG A 483 -7.58 -67.11 26.00
C ARG A 483 -7.92 -68.49 25.46
N ARG A 484 -6.88 -69.27 25.15
CA ARG A 484 -6.99 -70.72 24.98
C ARG A 484 -7.66 -71.30 26.23
N VAL A 485 -8.90 -71.75 26.08
CA VAL A 485 -9.56 -72.65 27.03
C VAL A 485 -8.89 -74.02 26.87
N PRO A 486 -8.26 -74.60 27.92
CA PRO A 486 -7.78 -75.97 27.85
C PRO A 486 -8.96 -76.94 27.74
N ALA A 487 -8.86 -77.87 26.79
CA ALA A 487 -9.86 -78.90 26.55
C ALA A 487 -10.11 -79.74 27.82
N PRO A 488 -11.36 -80.14 28.10
CA PRO A 488 -11.66 -81.05 29.19
C PRO A 488 -11.07 -82.43 28.89
N ALA A 489 -10.36 -82.98 29.87
CA ALA A 489 -9.86 -84.35 29.84
C ALA A 489 -11.04 -85.33 29.73
N ALA A 490 -11.07 -86.13 28.65
CA ALA A 490 -11.96 -87.26 28.51
C ALA A 490 -11.30 -88.52 29.10
N ARG A 491 -12.10 -89.26 29.88
CA ARG A 491 -11.85 -90.67 30.23
C ARG A 491 -12.24 -91.58 29.08
#